data_AF-A0A5N0GY47-F1
#
_entry.id   AF-A0A5N0GY47-F1
#
_cell.length_a   1.000
_cell.length_b   1.000
_cell.length_c   1.000
_cell.angle_alpha   90.00
_cell.angle_beta   90.00
_cell.angle_gamma   90.00
#
_symmetry.space_group_name_H-M   'P 1'
#
loop_
_entity.id
_entity.type
_entity.pdbx_description
1 polymer ?
#
loop_
_entity_poly.entity_id
_entity_poly.type
_entity_poly.pdbx_seq_one_letter_code
_entity_poly.pdbx_strand_id
1 'polypeptide(L)'
;MLLIDVAATSVQVAGATSRGAKIARIAGLLSRAAPDSELVAVVVAWLSGELPQRQIGVGWATLRSLPPAAAQPTLRVGAVDAALSSIKAVCGKGAQARRTDLVAGLFAAATETEQAFLR
;
A
#
# COMPACT_ATOMS: atom_id res chain seq x y z
N MET A 1 -1.44 -3.17 -12.30
CA MET A 1 -0.32 -3.65 -11.47
C MET A 1 -0.84 -4.11 -10.12
N LEU A 2 -0.30 -5.21 -9.58
CA LEU A 2 -0.68 -5.72 -8.25
C LEU A 2 0.12 -4.97 -7.16
N LEU A 3 -0.39 -4.98 -5.93
CA LEU A 3 0.31 -4.39 -4.78
C LEU A 3 1.59 -5.18 -4.47
N ILE A 4 1.56 -6.51 -4.60
CA ILE A 4 2.74 -7.36 -4.43
C ILE A 4 3.93 -6.94 -5.31
N ASP A 5 3.69 -6.40 -6.52
CA ASP A 5 4.76 -5.91 -7.41
C ASP A 5 5.54 -4.76 -6.75
N VAL A 6 4.82 -3.86 -6.06
CA VAL A 6 5.39 -2.71 -5.35
C VAL A 6 6.04 -3.16 -4.05
N ALA A 7 5.35 -4.00 -3.28
CA ALA A 7 5.85 -4.51 -2.00
C ALA A 7 7.15 -5.31 -2.18
N ALA A 8 7.20 -6.21 -3.16
CA ALA A 8 8.40 -6.97 -3.48
C ALA A 8 9.53 -6.06 -3.97
N THR A 9 9.23 -5.04 -4.79
CA THR A 9 10.24 -4.07 -5.23
C THR A 9 10.81 -3.29 -4.04
N SER A 10 9.97 -2.88 -3.09
CA SER A 10 10.41 -2.21 -1.85
C SER A 10 11.38 -3.07 -1.04
N VAL A 11 11.05 -4.34 -0.82
CA VAL A 11 11.93 -5.32 -0.13
C VAL A 11 13.27 -5.47 -0.86
N GLN A 12 13.24 -5.61 -2.19
CA GLN A 12 14.45 -5.76 -2.99
C GLN A 12 15.33 -4.50 -2.99
N VAL A 13 14.74 -3.31 -2.95
CA VAL A 13 15.46 -2.03 -2.85
C VAL A 13 16.09 -1.89 -1.46
N ALA A 14 15.39 -2.29 -0.40
CA ALA A 14 15.90 -2.30 0.97
C ALA A 14 17.10 -3.24 1.11
N GLY A 15 17.05 -4.43 0.50
CA GLY A 15 18.14 -5.42 0.53
C GLY A 15 19.31 -5.17 -0.42
N ALA A 16 19.22 -4.18 -1.32
CA ALA A 16 20.27 -3.92 -2.30
C ALA A 16 21.43 -3.08 -1.74
N THR A 17 22.66 -3.44 -2.09
CA THR A 17 23.88 -2.79 -1.59
C THR A 17 24.40 -1.67 -2.49
N SER A 18 24.06 -1.64 -3.77
CA SER A 18 24.47 -0.57 -4.70
C SER A 18 23.32 0.36 -5.07
N ARG A 19 23.60 1.67 -5.12
CA ARG A 19 22.65 2.69 -5.57
C ARG A 19 22.13 2.40 -6.99
N GLY A 20 23.00 1.93 -7.88
CA GLY A 20 22.62 1.55 -9.26
C GLY A 20 21.59 0.41 -9.29
N ALA A 21 21.74 -0.60 -8.44
CA ALA A 21 20.79 -1.71 -8.36
C ALA A 21 19.44 -1.29 -7.74
N LYS A 22 19.43 -0.27 -6.87
CA LYS A 22 18.17 0.33 -6.38
C LYS A 22 17.47 1.10 -7.49
N ILE A 23 18.20 1.93 -8.23
CA ILE A 23 17.67 2.71 -9.37
C ILE A 23 17.06 1.77 -10.41
N ALA A 24 17.77 0.71 -10.82
CA ALA A 24 17.30 -0.22 -11.82
C ALA A 24 15.96 -0.90 -11.44
N ARG A 25 15.79 -1.26 -10.16
CA ARG A 25 14.55 -1.87 -9.64
C ARG A 25 13.39 -0.89 -9.65
N ILE A 26 13.62 0.33 -9.15
CA ILE A 26 12.60 1.38 -9.15
C ILE A 26 12.21 1.73 -10.59
N ALA A 27 13.19 1.96 -11.47
CA ALA A 27 12.95 2.24 -12.88
C ALA A 27 12.15 1.10 -13.54
N GLY A 28 12.53 -0.15 -13.32
CA GLY A 28 11.83 -1.30 -13.86
C GLY A 28 10.38 -1.41 -13.39
N LEU A 29 10.07 -1.06 -12.14
CA LEU A 29 8.69 -0.99 -11.65
C LEU A 29 7.91 0.16 -12.31
N LEU A 30 8.49 1.36 -12.34
CA LEU A 30 7.83 2.54 -12.90
C LEU A 30 7.58 2.40 -14.40
N SER A 31 8.48 1.75 -15.15
CA SER A 31 8.26 1.43 -16.57
C SER A 31 7.06 0.50 -16.79
N ARG A 32 6.77 -0.43 -15.87
CA ARG A 32 5.56 -1.28 -15.95
C ARG A 32 4.29 -0.52 -15.61
N ALA A 33 4.38 0.50 -14.75
CA ALA A 33 3.27 1.38 -14.40
C ALA A 33 3.03 2.50 -15.44
N ALA A 34 4.02 2.81 -16.28
CA ALA A 34 4.04 3.95 -17.21
C ALA A 34 2.80 4.17 -18.10
N PRO A 35 2.04 3.13 -18.53
CA PRO A 35 0.80 3.35 -19.27
C PRO A 35 -0.28 4.14 -18.52
N ASP A 36 -0.17 4.24 -17.18
CA ASP A 36 -1.13 4.92 -16.31
C ASP A 36 -0.38 5.93 -15.42
N SER A 37 -0.51 7.23 -15.75
CA SER A 37 0.21 8.30 -15.05
C SER A 37 -0.24 8.50 -13.60
N GLU A 38 -1.52 8.25 -13.31
CA GLU A 38 -2.07 8.33 -11.94
C GLU A 38 -1.47 7.19 -11.10
N LEU A 39 -1.44 5.98 -11.66
CA LEU A 39 -0.80 4.82 -11.04
C LEU A 39 0.68 5.07 -10.74
N VAL A 40 1.42 5.69 -11.67
CA VAL A 40 2.82 6.06 -11.46
C VAL A 40 2.96 7.01 -10.26
N ALA A 41 2.11 8.03 -10.16
CA ALA A 41 2.14 8.97 -9.04
C ALA A 41 1.91 8.27 -7.69
N VAL A 42 0.93 7.37 -7.62
CA VAL A 42 0.65 6.57 -6.42
C VAL A 42 1.86 5.70 -6.02
N VAL A 43 2.47 5.01 -6.99
CA VAL A 43 3.62 4.13 -6.73
C VAL A 43 4.83 4.93 -6.24
N VAL A 44 5.08 6.10 -6.83
CA VAL A 44 6.17 6.99 -6.41
C VAL A 44 5.95 7.49 -4.99
N ALA A 45 4.72 7.88 -4.64
CA ALA A 45 4.39 8.29 -3.29
C ALA A 45 4.66 7.16 -2.29
N TRP A 46 4.15 5.96 -2.54
CA TRP A 46 4.32 4.83 -1.63
C TRP A 46 5.78 4.39 -1.48
N LEU A 47 6.56 4.36 -2.56
CA LEU A 47 8.01 4.06 -2.48
C LEU A 47 8.80 5.14 -1.73
N SER A 48 8.26 6.36 -1.65
CA SER A 48 8.84 7.45 -0.85
C SER A 48 8.39 7.41 0.62
N GLY A 49 7.58 6.42 1.00
CA GLY A 49 6.97 6.34 2.33
C GLY A 49 5.85 7.35 2.55
N GLU A 50 5.31 7.91 1.47
CA GLU A 50 4.23 8.88 1.50
C GLU A 50 2.90 8.23 1.14
N LEU A 51 1.87 8.60 1.88
CA LEU A 51 0.48 8.26 1.55
C LEU A 51 -0.13 9.45 0.80
N PRO A 52 -0.64 9.30 -0.45
CA PRO A 52 -1.29 10.39 -1.18
C PRO A 52 -2.42 11.06 -0.37
N GLN A 53 -3.12 10.26 0.42
CA GLN A 53 -4.20 10.70 1.31
C GLN A 53 -3.70 11.46 2.55
N ARG A 54 -2.40 11.39 2.87
CA ARG A 54 -1.74 11.86 4.10
C ARG A 54 -2.29 11.17 5.35
N GLN A 55 -3.28 11.79 6.01
CA GLN A 55 -3.93 11.24 7.18
C GLN A 55 -5.30 10.68 6.81
N ILE A 56 -5.51 9.39 7.05
CA ILE A 56 -6.78 8.68 6.82
C ILE A 56 -7.58 8.49 8.11
N GLY A 57 -7.09 9.03 9.23
CA GLY A 57 -7.76 8.99 10.53
C GLY A 57 -7.81 7.60 11.17
N VAL A 58 -6.79 6.78 10.88
CA VAL A 58 -6.52 5.48 11.47
C VAL A 58 -5.24 5.60 12.30
N GLY A 59 -5.30 5.23 13.57
CA GLY A 59 -4.15 5.31 14.47
C GLY A 59 -3.35 4.02 14.50
N TRP A 60 -2.11 4.10 14.99
CA TRP A 60 -1.22 2.95 15.21
C TRP A 60 -1.88 1.80 16.00
N ALA A 61 -2.81 2.12 16.90
CA ALA A 61 -3.55 1.14 17.67
C ALA A 61 -4.33 0.14 16.80
N THR A 62 -4.89 0.60 15.68
CA THR A 62 -5.65 -0.22 14.74
C THR A 62 -4.74 -1.19 13.98
N LEU A 63 -3.46 -0.87 13.82
CA LEU A 63 -2.48 -1.69 13.09
C LEU A 63 -1.71 -2.68 13.99
N ARG A 64 -1.95 -2.69 15.31
CA ARG A 64 -1.28 -3.62 16.24
C ARG A 64 -1.78 -5.05 16.13
N SER A 65 -3.05 -5.25 15.82
CA SER A 65 -3.68 -6.57 15.69
C SER A 65 -4.22 -6.71 14.27
N LEU A 66 -3.36 -7.16 13.36
CA LEU A 66 -3.74 -7.40 11.98
C LEU A 66 -4.45 -8.75 11.84
N PRO A 67 -5.42 -8.86 10.93
CA PRO A 67 -6.02 -10.14 10.58
C PRO A 67 -5.00 -11.06 9.88
N PRO A 68 -5.26 -12.38 9.82
CA PRO A 68 -4.44 -13.30 9.05
C PRO A 68 -4.27 -12.82 7.60
N ALA A 69 -3.06 -12.97 7.08
CA ALA A 69 -2.74 -12.59 5.71
C ALA A 69 -3.43 -13.52 4.69
N ALA A 70 -3.76 -12.96 3.53
CA ALA A 70 -4.22 -13.74 2.38
C ALA A 70 -3.09 -14.62 1.84
N ALA A 71 -3.44 -15.81 1.34
CA ALA A 71 -2.47 -16.75 0.76
C ALA A 71 -1.97 -16.34 -0.63
N GLN A 72 -2.74 -15.54 -1.36
CA GLN A 72 -2.45 -15.18 -2.75
C GLN A 72 -2.61 -13.66 -2.96
N PRO A 73 -1.73 -13.03 -3.76
CA PRO A 73 -1.80 -11.60 -4.01
C PRO A 73 -2.91 -11.27 -5.00
N THR A 74 -3.96 -10.60 -4.52
CA THR A 74 -5.09 -10.16 -5.36
C THR A 74 -5.28 -8.65 -5.38
N LEU A 75 -4.62 -7.92 -4.50
CA LEU A 75 -4.79 -6.47 -4.37
C LEU A 75 -4.14 -5.75 -5.54
N ARG A 76 -4.89 -4.81 -6.15
CA ARG A 76 -4.40 -3.90 -7.18
C ARG A 76 -4.07 -2.55 -6.57
N VAL A 77 -2.98 -1.92 -6.99
CA VAL A 77 -2.53 -0.61 -6.48
C VAL A 77 -3.66 0.44 -6.53
N GLY A 78 -4.32 0.64 -7.68
CA GLY A 78 -5.42 1.61 -7.78
C GLY A 78 -6.62 1.29 -6.89
N ALA A 79 -6.91 0.00 -6.67
CA ALA A 79 -8.00 -0.40 -5.77
C ALA A 79 -7.66 -0.14 -4.29
N VAL A 80 -6.39 -0.34 -3.91
CA VAL A 80 -5.89 -0.03 -2.56
C VAL A 80 -5.89 1.48 -2.32
N ASP A 81 -5.43 2.27 -3.29
CA ASP A 81 -5.48 3.73 -3.22
C ASP A 81 -6.92 4.25 -3.05
N ALA A 82 -7.86 3.74 -3.86
CA ALA A 82 -9.27 4.07 -3.73
C ALA A 82 -9.87 3.65 -2.37
N ALA A 83 -9.45 2.50 -1.83
CA ALA A 83 -9.88 2.04 -0.51
C ALA A 83 -9.38 2.97 0.60
N LEU A 84 -8.12 3.41 0.54
CA LEU A 84 -7.53 4.36 1.49
C LEU A 84 -8.22 5.73 1.42
N SER A 85 -8.53 6.20 0.21
CA SER A 85 -9.33 7.42 -0.01
C SER A 85 -10.73 7.29 0.58
N SER A 86 -11.37 6.12 0.44
CA SER A 86 -12.68 5.83 1.03
C SER A 86 -12.64 5.83 2.55
N ILE A 87 -11.61 5.24 3.16
CA ILE A 87 -11.39 5.25 4.62
C ILE A 87 -11.27 6.69 5.14
N LYS A 88 -10.51 7.54 4.44
CA LYS A 88 -10.36 8.96 4.79
C LYS A 88 -11.69 9.70 4.75
N ALA A 89 -12.53 9.41 3.77
CA ALA A 89 -13.83 10.06 3.59
C ALA A 89 -14.86 9.70 4.68
N VAL A 90 -14.66 8.61 5.43
CA VAL A 90 -15.56 8.24 6.53
C VAL A 90 -15.60 9.32 7.60
N CYS A 91 -16.77 9.83 7.94
CA CYS A 91 -16.98 10.86 8.95
C CYS A 91 -18.29 10.63 9.74
N GLY A 92 -18.48 11.37 10.83
CA GLY A 92 -19.69 11.27 11.66
C GLY A 92 -19.62 10.27 12.81
N LYS A 93 -20.76 10.05 13.48
CA LYS A 93 -20.88 9.13 14.62
C LYS A 93 -20.55 7.71 14.15
N GLY A 94 -19.66 7.02 14.86
CA GLY A 94 -19.22 5.66 14.52
C GLY A 94 -18.13 5.58 13.43
N ALA A 95 -17.61 6.73 12.96
CA ALA A 95 -16.55 6.76 11.94
C ALA A 95 -15.32 5.92 12.33
N GLN A 96 -14.92 5.93 13.60
CA GLN A 96 -13.74 5.20 14.06
C GLN A 96 -13.87 3.68 13.91
N ALA A 97 -15.04 3.13 14.28
CA ALA A 97 -15.32 1.70 14.12
C ALA A 97 -15.34 1.34 12.63
N ARG A 98 -16.04 2.15 11.82
CA ARG A 98 -16.11 1.91 10.38
C ARG A 98 -14.75 1.96 9.68
N ARG A 99 -13.89 2.93 10.04
CA ARG A 99 -12.51 2.99 9.53
C ARG A 99 -11.71 1.75 9.94
N THR A 100 -11.87 1.32 11.19
CA THR A 100 -11.20 0.11 11.71
C THR A 100 -11.61 -1.13 10.92
N ASP A 101 -12.90 -1.31 10.65
CA ASP A 101 -13.40 -2.45 9.87
C ASP A 101 -12.89 -2.44 8.42
N LEU A 102 -12.86 -1.27 7.78
CA LEU A 102 -12.36 -1.12 6.41
C LEU A 102 -10.86 -1.41 6.32
N VAL A 103 -10.08 -0.93 7.29
CA VAL A 103 -8.65 -1.25 7.39
C VAL A 103 -8.45 -2.74 7.63
N ALA A 104 -9.19 -3.33 8.56
CA ALA A 104 -9.12 -4.77 8.80
C ALA A 104 -9.45 -5.57 7.52
N GLY A 105 -10.49 -5.19 6.78
CA GLY A 105 -10.83 -5.81 5.50
C GLY A 105 -9.72 -5.69 4.45
N LEU A 106 -9.09 -4.51 4.34
CA LEU A 106 -7.96 -4.30 3.43
C LEU A 106 -6.77 -5.17 3.80
N PHE A 107 -6.39 -5.22 5.07
CA PHE A 107 -5.27 -6.03 5.54
C PHE A 107 -5.55 -7.54 5.46
N ALA A 108 -6.79 -7.98 5.67
CA ALA A 108 -7.16 -9.40 5.51
C ALA A 108 -7.01 -9.89 4.06
N ALA A 109 -7.22 -8.99 3.08
CA ALA A 109 -7.04 -9.29 1.67
C ALA A 109 -5.58 -9.17 1.20
N ALA A 110 -4.69 -8.64 2.05
CA ALA A 110 -3.27 -8.48 1.77
C ALA A 110 -2.50 -9.74 2.17
N THR A 111 -1.55 -10.16 1.33
CA THR A 111 -0.52 -11.15 1.67
C THR A 111 0.41 -10.61 2.76
N GLU A 112 1.23 -11.48 3.35
CA GLU A 112 2.18 -11.08 4.42
C GLU A 112 3.13 -9.96 3.97
N THR A 113 3.68 -10.06 2.75
CA THR A 113 4.56 -9.02 2.19
C THR A 113 3.80 -7.72 1.93
N GLU A 114 2.54 -7.80 1.50
CA GLU A 114 1.69 -6.61 1.27
C GLU A 114 1.29 -5.96 2.61
N GLN A 115 0.94 -6.74 3.64
CA GLN A 115 0.67 -6.21 4.98
C GLN A 115 1.89 -5.50 5.57
N ALA A 116 3.08 -6.10 5.42
CA ALA A 116 4.32 -5.49 5.88
C ALA A 116 4.65 -4.17 5.15
N PHE A 117 4.29 -4.06 3.87
CA PHE A 117 4.47 -2.85 3.08
C PHE A 117 3.46 -1.75 3.42
N LEU A 118 2.22 -2.10 3.75
CA LEU A 118 1.14 -1.16 4.09
C LEU A 118 1.23 -0.60 5.53
N ARG A 119 2.09 -1.18 6.37
CA ARG A 119 2.22 -0.82 7.79
C ARG A 119 3.22 0.31 8.01
#